data_AF-A0A7S4RT27-F1
#
_entry.id   AF-A0A7S4RT27-F1
#
_cell.length_a   1.000
_cell.length_b   1.000
_cell.length_c   1.000
_cell.angle_alpha   90.00
_cell.angle_beta   90.00
_cell.angle_gamma   90.00
#
_symmetry.space_group_name_H-M   'P 1'
#
loop_
_entity.id
_entity.type
_entity.pdbx_description
1 polymer ?
#
loop_
_entity_poly.entity_id
_entity_poly.type
_entity_poly.pdbx_seq_one_letter_code
_entity_poly.pdbx_strand_id
1 'polypeptide(L)'
;MGASLSQARLEDRYYLQKVKLGQGSFGTVWRAVDRQNNKTAAIKQLDKASMPRRGVKRQDIEREINVMQAVHHDNVIRLLDTFEDHSSIYLALEYCDGGDFGDKVKERGLDLEEHQAAEWMRQILSAIAALHAKMICHRDIKPDNFMVHGESIKLSDFGLAMFLTRGRLLTEKCGTPAFMAPEQHRLPRNSRGYTHAVDTWAAGVTMYMLMFGGKHPFLSPSMQIDEKRLLQGSLDFNVAQTFFSFGMPGGRFSEPARRLCRKLVEPDMAKRLSVEDASQDPWLRMARSSRQGGQTGAAKASSNGAGAGSGASSGKEAPRSQGWWPFNRPDENVRPNGPAQEQPQASEENEAILRKRIEMLEEQVRVQQEQNESQWEALVNNQQLQEKQRLAQRQAAAAEAKATGANLLQQKPIYGKSVTGFSSAVSPVETMPDRARKMVLEAGTKCCYHSCSWSGWMPAVVQSFNAEDGTYDLDVRQHAQLENISPAPDVLASEAWPAGALVYYESSTVKHWLPAVILSFNEGVADGPGTYNLDVRECAQVDRMRPRLS
;
A
#
# COMPACT_ATOMS: atom_id res chain seq x y z
N MET A 1 14.45 27.25 -1.31
CA MET A 1 14.94 27.10 0.07
C MET A 1 14.60 25.67 0.47
N GLY A 2 15.56 24.89 0.97
CA GLY A 2 15.25 23.52 1.42
C GLY A 2 14.54 23.55 2.77
N ALA A 3 13.62 22.62 3.02
CA ALA A 3 13.04 22.44 4.33
C ALA A 3 14.13 22.15 5.37
N SER A 4 14.22 22.99 6.41
CA SER A 4 15.17 22.79 7.51
C SER A 4 14.51 21.89 8.56
N LEU A 5 15.11 20.73 8.82
CA LEU A 5 14.80 19.93 10.00
C LEU A 5 15.18 20.73 11.27
N SER A 6 14.29 20.78 12.27
CA SER A 6 14.61 21.45 13.53
C SER A 6 15.57 20.62 14.37
N GLN A 7 16.60 21.25 14.91
CA GLN A 7 17.49 20.65 15.93
C GLN A 7 16.95 20.85 17.37
N ALA A 8 15.75 21.43 17.53
CA ALA A 8 15.05 21.45 18.81
C ALA A 8 14.63 20.03 19.21
N ARG A 9 14.51 19.77 20.52
CA ARG A 9 14.09 18.44 21.00
C ARG A 9 12.60 18.25 20.74
N LEU A 10 12.25 17.05 20.27
CA LEU A 10 10.86 16.64 20.09
C LEU A 10 10.09 16.73 21.42
N GLU A 11 10.71 16.30 22.51
CA GLU A 11 10.10 16.27 23.86
C GLU A 11 9.69 17.65 24.39
N ASP A 12 10.32 18.73 23.93
CA ASP A 12 10.02 20.11 24.38
C ASP A 12 8.69 20.61 23.82
N ARG A 13 8.29 20.12 22.63
CA ARG A 13 7.05 20.50 21.93
C ARG A 13 5.96 19.43 22.02
N TYR A 14 6.34 18.15 22.03
CA TYR A 14 5.42 17.00 21.98
C TYR A 14 5.68 16.00 23.12
N TYR A 15 4.60 15.49 23.71
CA TYR A 15 4.63 14.35 24.63
C TYR A 15 4.23 13.07 23.90
N LEU A 16 5.18 12.16 23.67
CA LEU A 16 4.92 10.87 23.05
C LEU A 16 4.26 9.92 24.06
N GLN A 17 3.06 9.44 23.74
CA GLN A 17 2.23 8.65 24.66
C GLN A 17 2.62 7.16 24.73
N LYS A 18 3.73 6.75 24.10
CA LYS A 18 4.17 5.34 23.89
C LYS A 18 3.12 4.43 23.21
N VAL A 19 2.01 4.99 22.72
CA VAL A 19 1.03 4.27 21.88
C VAL A 19 1.53 4.27 20.45
N LYS A 20 1.87 3.08 19.95
CA LYS A 20 2.23 2.86 18.54
C LYS A 20 0.96 2.85 17.70
N LEU A 21 0.88 3.73 16.71
CA LEU A 21 -0.23 3.82 15.75
C LEU A 21 -0.01 2.94 14.52
N GLY A 22 1.25 2.73 14.14
CA GLY A 22 1.61 1.88 13.00
C GLY A 22 3.11 1.71 12.83
N GLN A 23 3.52 0.87 11.89
CA GLN A 23 4.90 0.73 11.45
C GLN A 23 4.92 0.39 9.96
N GLY A 24 5.56 1.25 9.18
CA GLY A 24 5.70 1.08 7.73
C GLY A 24 7.14 0.78 7.31
N SER A 25 7.31 0.66 6.00
CA SER A 25 8.62 0.59 5.31
C SER A 25 9.55 1.73 5.71
N PHE A 26 9.03 2.93 5.99
CA PHE A 26 9.83 4.12 6.27
C PHE A 26 10.09 4.41 7.76
N GLY A 27 9.32 3.82 8.69
CA GLY A 27 9.47 4.14 10.12
C GLY A 27 8.32 3.67 11.00
N THR A 28 8.31 4.12 12.25
CA THR A 28 7.28 3.82 13.25
C THR A 28 6.45 5.08 13.52
N VAL A 29 5.13 4.95 13.58
CA VAL A 29 4.22 6.07 13.88
C VAL A 29 3.73 5.97 15.32
N TRP A 30 3.88 7.04 16.09
CA TRP A 30 3.50 7.12 17.50
C TRP A 30 2.41 8.18 17.73
N ARG A 31 1.53 7.95 18.70
CA ARG A 31 0.61 8.98 19.18
C ARG A 31 1.35 9.94 20.12
N ALA A 32 1.15 11.24 19.93
CA ALA A 32 1.68 12.29 20.80
C ALA A 32 0.63 13.37 21.09
N VAL A 33 0.94 14.23 22.06
CA VAL A 33 0.17 15.43 22.38
C VAL A 33 1.07 16.65 22.26
N ASP A 34 0.62 17.66 21.52
CA ASP A 34 1.24 18.99 21.45
C ASP A 34 1.11 19.68 22.82
N ARG A 35 2.24 20.01 23.45
CA ARG A 35 2.29 20.58 24.81
C ARG A 35 1.78 22.01 24.90
N GLN A 36 1.70 22.75 23.80
CA GLN A 36 1.29 24.15 23.80
C GLN A 36 -0.22 24.32 23.62
N ASN A 37 -0.89 23.40 22.92
CA ASN A 37 -2.33 23.50 22.63
C ASN A 37 -3.14 22.25 23.00
N ASN A 38 -2.52 21.22 23.59
CA ASN A 38 -3.11 19.94 24.00
C ASN A 38 -3.81 19.14 22.88
N LYS A 39 -3.51 19.41 21.60
CA LYS A 39 -4.04 18.62 20.48
C LYS A 39 -3.24 17.33 20.29
N THR A 40 -3.92 16.26 19.86
CA THR A 40 -3.25 15.00 19.51
C THR A 40 -2.55 15.15 18.15
N ALA A 41 -1.36 14.57 18.01
CA ALA A 41 -0.57 14.49 16.79
C ALA A 41 -0.08 13.06 16.55
N ALA A 42 0.28 12.73 15.31
CA ALA A 42 0.95 11.49 14.94
C ALA A 42 2.42 11.78 14.60
N ILE A 43 3.37 11.12 15.27
CA ILE A 43 4.81 11.30 15.05
C ILE A 43 5.36 10.13 14.24
N LYS A 44 5.68 10.36 12.96
CA LYS A 44 6.40 9.39 12.10
C LYS A 44 7.90 9.50 12.43
N GLN A 45 8.45 8.52 13.14
CA GLN A 45 9.86 8.40 13.51
C GLN A 45 10.60 7.52 12.51
N LEU A 46 11.68 8.04 11.93
CA LEU A 46 12.57 7.35 11.00
C LEU A 46 13.95 7.19 11.65
N ASP A 47 14.36 5.95 11.91
CA ASP A 47 15.68 5.62 12.46
C ASP A 47 16.77 5.74 11.40
N LYS A 48 17.77 6.59 11.65
CA LYS A 48 18.89 6.86 10.75
C LYS A 48 19.80 5.66 10.53
N ALA A 49 19.91 4.75 11.51
CA ALA A 49 20.69 3.52 11.35
C ALA A 49 19.99 2.52 10.41
N SER A 50 18.66 2.49 10.40
CA SER A 50 17.88 1.63 9.50
C SER A 50 17.80 2.15 8.05
N MET A 51 17.88 3.47 7.85
CA MET A 51 17.70 4.12 6.53
C MET A 51 18.50 3.48 5.39
N PRO A 52 19.84 3.30 5.49
CA PRO A 52 20.63 2.74 4.38
C PRO A 52 20.24 1.31 4.03
N ARG A 53 19.90 0.49 5.04
CA ARG A 53 19.44 -0.91 4.84
C ARG A 53 18.09 -0.98 4.14
N ARG A 54 17.27 0.06 4.26
CA ARG A 54 15.95 0.21 3.62
C ARG A 54 16.02 0.95 2.28
N GLY A 55 17.21 1.35 1.82
CA GLY A 55 17.39 2.12 0.58
C GLY A 55 16.95 3.60 0.68
N VAL A 56 16.53 4.07 1.85
CA VAL A 56 16.04 5.43 2.09
C VAL A 56 17.22 6.38 2.27
N LYS A 57 17.26 7.49 1.52
CA LYS A 57 18.30 8.52 1.67
C LYS A 57 17.72 9.75 2.36
N ARG A 58 18.60 10.57 2.96
CA ARG A 58 18.21 11.85 3.57
C ARG A 58 17.46 12.75 2.58
N GLN A 59 17.90 12.78 1.32
CA GLN A 59 17.26 13.55 0.26
C GLN A 59 15.81 13.11 -0.02
N ASP A 60 15.45 11.86 0.25
CA ASP A 60 14.09 11.34 0.05
C ASP A 60 13.16 11.82 1.16
N ILE A 61 13.65 11.90 2.40
CA ILE A 61 12.91 12.49 3.53
C ILE A 61 12.78 14.01 3.35
N GLU A 62 13.85 14.70 2.96
CA GLU A 62 13.80 16.13 2.65
C GLU A 62 12.80 16.41 1.51
N ARG A 63 12.71 15.53 0.52
CA ARG A 63 11.71 15.59 -0.56
C ARG A 63 10.28 15.36 -0.05
N GLU A 64 10.05 14.34 0.78
CA GLU A 64 8.76 14.08 1.43
C GLU A 64 8.28 15.34 2.18
N ILE A 65 9.15 15.94 3.00
CA ILE A 65 8.87 17.18 3.73
C ILE A 65 8.55 18.33 2.77
N ASN A 66 9.37 18.58 1.75
CA ASN A 66 9.13 19.65 0.77
C ASN A 66 7.79 19.49 0.03
N VAL A 67 7.39 18.25 -0.29
CA VAL A 67 6.08 17.95 -0.89
C VAL A 67 4.95 18.27 0.08
N MET A 68 5.03 17.79 1.33
CA MET A 68 3.99 18.04 2.34
C MET A 68 3.86 19.52 2.70
N GLN A 69 4.97 20.27 2.74
CA GLN A 69 4.93 21.73 2.95
C GLN A 69 4.34 22.49 1.76
N ALA A 70 4.51 21.98 0.54
CA ALA A 70 3.99 22.64 -0.66
C ALA A 70 2.45 22.57 -0.76
N VAL A 71 1.80 21.53 -0.20
CA VAL A 71 0.35 21.29 -0.32
C VAL A 71 -0.37 21.60 0.99
N HIS A 72 -1.39 22.45 0.93
CA HIS A 72 -2.30 22.72 2.05
C HIS A 72 -3.73 22.55 1.52
N HIS A 73 -4.41 21.49 1.98
CA HIS A 73 -5.75 21.11 1.50
C HIS A 73 -6.44 20.20 2.53
N ASP A 74 -7.76 20.31 2.71
CA ASP A 74 -8.48 19.60 3.77
C ASP A 74 -8.36 18.07 3.67
N ASN A 75 -8.36 17.55 2.43
CA ASN A 75 -8.19 16.12 2.12
C ASN A 75 -6.71 15.67 1.98
N VAL A 76 -5.76 16.44 2.50
CA VAL A 76 -4.33 16.07 2.56
C VAL A 76 -3.87 16.15 4.01
N ILE A 77 -3.09 15.17 4.47
CA ILE A 77 -2.58 15.15 5.84
C ILE A 77 -1.62 16.32 6.07
N ARG A 78 -1.85 17.10 7.14
CA ARG A 78 -0.99 18.25 7.42
C ARG A 78 0.29 17.84 8.13
N LEU A 79 1.44 18.26 7.59
CA LEU A 79 2.69 18.34 8.34
C LEU A 79 2.63 19.54 9.31
N LEU A 80 2.82 19.29 10.60
CA LEU A 80 2.78 20.28 11.67
C LEU A 80 4.17 20.84 11.95
N ASP A 81 5.11 19.95 12.29
CA ASP A 81 6.48 20.27 12.69
C ASP A 81 7.45 19.17 12.18
N THR A 82 8.75 19.45 12.17
CA THR A 82 9.80 18.44 11.90
C THR A 82 10.97 18.58 12.87
N PHE A 83 11.54 17.46 13.30
CA PHE A 83 12.64 17.40 14.26
C PHE A 83 13.71 16.40 13.82
N GLU A 84 14.95 16.61 14.23
CA GLU A 84 16.08 15.73 13.98
C GLU A 84 16.97 15.65 15.23
N ASP A 85 17.23 14.43 15.73
CA ASP A 85 18.24 14.17 16.76
C ASP A 85 19.39 13.31 16.20
N HIS A 86 20.36 12.89 17.02
CA HIS A 86 21.50 12.08 16.54
C HIS A 86 21.10 10.72 15.95
N SER A 87 19.99 10.12 16.39
CA SER A 87 19.49 8.79 16.03
C SER A 87 18.37 8.80 14.98
N SER A 88 17.52 9.83 14.98
CA SER A 88 16.20 9.78 14.35
C SER A 88 15.84 11.09 13.64
N ILE A 89 14.94 10.99 12.67
CA ILE A 89 14.18 12.11 12.11
C ILE A 89 12.71 11.91 12.46
N TYR A 90 12.00 12.98 12.81
CA TYR A 90 10.61 12.94 13.22
C TYR A 90 9.78 13.91 12.40
N LEU A 91 8.68 13.42 11.83
CA LEU A 91 7.65 14.24 11.19
C LEU A 91 6.43 14.27 12.13
N ALA A 92 6.07 15.44 12.63
CA ALA A 92 4.85 15.61 13.41
C ALA A 92 3.69 15.92 12.45
N LEU A 93 2.69 15.04 12.43
CA LEU A 93 1.57 15.06 11.52
C LEU A 93 0.26 15.30 12.27
N GLU A 94 -0.73 15.84 11.56
CA GLU A 94 -2.13 15.83 11.97
C GLU A 94 -2.57 14.40 12.35
N TYR A 95 -3.24 14.25 13.48
CA TYR A 95 -3.75 12.96 13.93
C TYR A 95 -5.14 12.70 13.33
N CYS A 96 -5.27 11.58 12.62
CA CYS A 96 -6.55 11.06 12.14
C CYS A 96 -7.00 9.93 13.07
N ASP A 97 -8.24 10.00 13.54
CA ASP A 97 -8.80 9.18 14.61
C ASP A 97 -9.60 7.95 14.12
N GLY A 98 -9.99 7.92 12.84
CA GLY A 98 -10.79 6.85 12.24
C GLY A 98 -10.00 5.71 11.60
N GLY A 99 -8.67 5.66 11.75
CA GLY A 99 -7.81 4.65 11.12
C GLY A 99 -7.55 4.90 9.64
N ASP A 100 -7.07 3.88 8.92
CA ASP A 100 -6.94 3.94 7.46
C ASP A 100 -8.29 3.69 6.76
N PHE A 101 -8.41 4.23 5.56
CA PHE A 101 -9.60 4.13 4.74
C PHE A 101 -9.71 2.77 4.02
N GLY A 102 -8.60 2.05 3.84
CA GLY A 102 -8.61 0.71 3.24
C GLY A 102 -9.45 -0.27 4.04
N ASP A 103 -9.27 -0.30 5.36
CA ASP A 103 -10.11 -1.10 6.25
C ASP A 103 -11.54 -0.58 6.33
N LYS A 104 -11.78 0.74 6.21
CA LYS A 104 -13.15 1.30 6.12
C LYS A 104 -13.89 0.84 4.85
N VAL A 105 -13.20 0.71 3.71
CA VAL A 105 -13.77 0.17 2.46
C VAL A 105 -14.11 -1.31 2.61
N LYS A 106 -13.25 -2.10 3.26
CA LYS A 106 -13.49 -3.53 3.55
C LYS A 106 -14.66 -3.72 4.52
N GLU A 107 -14.74 -2.91 5.58
CA GLU A 107 -15.81 -2.93 6.58
C GLU A 107 -17.18 -2.63 5.97
N ARG A 108 -17.27 -1.63 5.08
CA ARG A 108 -18.52 -1.32 4.37
C ARG A 108 -18.90 -2.35 3.31
N GLY A 109 -17.94 -2.99 2.66
CA GLY A 109 -18.17 -4.07 1.71
C GLY A 109 -19.29 -3.79 0.69
N LEU A 110 -20.30 -4.67 0.68
CA LEU A 110 -21.45 -4.56 -0.21
C LEU A 110 -22.57 -3.60 0.28
N ASP A 111 -22.46 -3.08 1.51
CA ASP A 111 -23.41 -2.14 2.10
C ASP A 111 -23.11 -0.67 1.76
N LEU A 112 -21.94 -0.38 1.17
CA LEU A 112 -21.61 0.97 0.72
C LEU A 112 -22.62 1.47 -0.34
N GLU A 113 -23.31 2.56 -0.04
CA GLU A 113 -24.22 3.21 -0.97
C GLU A 113 -23.50 4.05 -2.03
N GLU A 114 -24.11 4.18 -3.21
CA GLU A 114 -23.54 4.96 -4.32
C GLU A 114 -23.28 6.44 -3.96
N HIS A 115 -24.14 7.05 -3.15
CA HIS A 115 -23.97 8.43 -2.71
C HIS A 115 -22.77 8.62 -1.76
N GLN A 116 -22.46 7.61 -0.93
CA GLN A 116 -21.33 7.62 -0.01
C GLN A 116 -20.02 7.41 -0.78
N ALA A 117 -20.01 6.47 -1.72
CA ALA A 117 -18.89 6.25 -2.64
C ALA A 117 -18.60 7.51 -3.49
N ALA A 118 -19.62 8.25 -3.93
CA ALA A 118 -19.45 9.51 -4.66
C ALA A 118 -18.81 10.61 -3.81
N GLU A 119 -19.18 10.74 -2.52
CA GLU A 119 -18.56 11.71 -1.62
C GLU A 119 -17.10 11.36 -1.30
N TRP A 120 -16.78 10.08 -1.08
CA TRP A 120 -15.39 9.64 -0.91
C TRP A 120 -14.55 9.84 -2.18
N MET A 121 -15.08 9.50 -3.37
CA MET A 121 -14.39 9.78 -4.63
C MET A 121 -14.17 11.27 -4.87
N ARG A 122 -15.14 12.13 -4.49
CA ARG A 122 -14.97 13.58 -4.54
C ARG A 122 -13.80 14.04 -3.67
N GLN A 123 -13.66 13.49 -2.47
CA GLN A 123 -12.55 13.81 -1.55
C GLN A 123 -11.19 13.29 -2.05
N ILE A 124 -11.13 12.07 -2.59
CA ILE A 124 -9.94 11.49 -3.24
C ILE A 124 -9.48 12.39 -4.39
N LEU A 125 -10.38 12.71 -5.32
CA LEU A 125 -10.07 13.54 -6.49
C LEU A 125 -9.68 14.98 -6.08
N SER A 126 -10.30 15.54 -5.04
CA SER A 126 -9.92 16.86 -4.50
C SER A 126 -8.50 16.87 -3.92
N ALA A 127 -8.11 15.82 -3.21
CA ALA A 127 -6.73 15.66 -2.73
C ALA A 127 -5.74 15.59 -3.89
N ILE A 128 -6.01 14.74 -4.88
CA ILE A 128 -5.10 14.52 -6.02
C ILE A 128 -5.00 15.81 -6.87
N ALA A 129 -6.10 16.52 -7.12
CA ALA A 129 -6.08 17.80 -7.82
C ALA A 129 -5.22 18.86 -7.10
N ALA A 130 -5.22 18.89 -5.76
CA ALA A 130 -4.37 19.79 -4.98
C ALA A 130 -2.86 19.49 -5.13
N LEU A 131 -2.49 18.23 -5.38
CA LEU A 131 -1.13 17.82 -5.74
C LEU A 131 -0.81 18.17 -7.20
N HIS A 132 -1.70 17.82 -8.14
CA HIS A 132 -1.50 17.99 -9.58
C HIS A 132 -1.38 19.47 -9.97
N ALA A 133 -2.15 20.36 -9.35
CA ALA A 133 -2.04 21.81 -9.49
C ALA A 133 -0.65 22.38 -9.10
N LYS A 134 0.15 21.62 -8.34
CA LYS A 134 1.53 21.95 -7.92
C LYS A 134 2.58 21.11 -8.64
N MET A 135 2.20 20.41 -9.71
CA MET A 135 3.03 19.46 -10.46
C MET A 135 3.56 18.32 -9.58
N ILE A 136 2.84 17.90 -8.54
CA ILE A 136 3.23 16.78 -7.68
C ILE A 136 2.51 15.51 -8.15
N CYS A 137 3.25 14.42 -8.32
CA CYS A 137 2.72 13.08 -8.51
C CYS A 137 2.90 12.28 -7.22
N HIS A 138 1.85 11.58 -6.75
CA HIS A 138 1.89 10.81 -5.50
C HIS A 138 2.57 9.45 -5.68
N ARG A 139 2.30 8.77 -6.80
CA ARG A 139 2.82 7.45 -7.20
C ARG A 139 2.36 6.23 -6.39
N ASP A 140 1.70 6.43 -5.25
CA ASP A 140 1.09 5.34 -4.46
C ASP A 140 -0.30 5.74 -3.95
N ILE A 141 -1.22 6.10 -4.85
CA ILE A 141 -2.64 6.29 -4.50
C ILE A 141 -3.29 4.91 -4.31
N LYS A 142 -3.85 4.67 -3.13
CA LYS A 142 -4.61 3.47 -2.77
C LYS A 142 -5.43 3.74 -1.51
N PRO A 143 -6.49 2.97 -1.20
CA PRO A 143 -7.29 3.16 0.01
C PRO A 143 -6.48 3.23 1.31
N ASP A 144 -5.46 2.39 1.44
CA ASP A 144 -4.63 2.26 2.65
C ASP A 144 -3.78 3.51 2.94
N ASN A 145 -3.57 4.38 1.93
CA ASN A 145 -2.86 5.66 2.07
C ASN A 145 -3.82 6.86 2.26
N PHE A 146 -5.10 6.63 2.54
CA PHE A 146 -6.01 7.67 3.05
C PHE A 146 -6.33 7.38 4.51
N MET A 147 -6.29 8.40 5.35
CA MET A 147 -6.67 8.32 6.76
C MET A 147 -8.07 8.89 6.97
N VAL A 148 -8.89 8.28 7.81
CA VAL A 148 -10.24 8.76 8.16
C VAL A 148 -10.15 9.72 9.35
N HIS A 149 -10.76 10.90 9.22
CA HIS A 149 -10.90 11.89 10.28
C HIS A 149 -12.32 12.48 10.28
N GLY A 150 -13.16 11.99 11.19
CA GLY A 150 -14.61 12.21 11.14
C GLY A 150 -15.21 11.80 9.79
N GLU A 151 -15.97 12.70 9.17
CA GLU A 151 -16.60 12.53 7.84
C GLU A 151 -15.64 12.79 6.66
N SER A 152 -14.36 13.02 6.93
CA SER A 152 -13.35 13.36 5.92
C SER A 152 -12.29 12.27 5.78
N ILE A 153 -11.74 12.13 4.58
CA ILE A 153 -10.54 11.34 4.30
C ILE A 153 -9.37 12.25 3.91
N LYS A 154 -8.16 11.89 4.33
CA LYS A 154 -6.92 12.66 4.18
C LYS A 154 -5.82 11.80 3.57
N LEU A 155 -5.34 12.18 2.38
CA LEU A 155 -4.22 11.52 1.72
C LEU A 155 -2.95 11.64 2.58
N SER A 156 -2.26 10.50 2.77
CA SER A 156 -1.06 10.35 3.58
C SER A 156 0.04 9.54 2.84
N ASP A 157 1.17 9.37 3.51
CA ASP A 157 2.42 8.72 3.04
C ASP A 157 3.00 9.24 1.72
N PHE A 158 3.60 10.43 1.80
CA PHE A 158 4.26 11.12 0.70
C PHE A 158 5.69 10.59 0.41
N GLY A 159 6.09 9.45 1.00
CA GLY A 159 7.44 8.88 0.86
C GLY A 159 7.83 8.51 -0.57
N LEU A 160 6.86 8.33 -1.46
CA LEU A 160 7.09 8.14 -2.90
C LEU A 160 6.74 9.37 -3.75
N ALA A 161 6.25 10.46 -3.18
CA ALA A 161 5.79 11.61 -3.95
C ALA A 161 6.93 12.39 -4.63
N MET A 162 6.65 12.98 -5.80
CA MET A 162 7.63 13.62 -6.67
C MET A 162 7.10 14.90 -7.31
N PHE A 163 7.87 15.99 -7.23
CA PHE A 163 7.71 17.14 -8.12
C PHE A 163 8.11 16.78 -9.56
N LEU A 164 7.21 17.03 -10.50
CA LEU A 164 7.43 16.87 -11.93
C LEU A 164 8.05 18.14 -12.50
N THR A 165 9.14 17.96 -13.25
CA THR A 165 9.68 19.03 -14.10
C THR A 165 8.88 19.05 -15.41
N ARG A 166 8.41 20.21 -15.86
CA ARG A 166 7.73 20.35 -17.16
C ARG A 166 8.59 19.75 -18.28
N GLY A 167 7.97 18.93 -19.13
CA GLY A 167 8.65 18.25 -20.24
C GLY A 167 9.51 17.05 -19.84
N ARG A 168 9.55 16.63 -18.56
CA ARG A 168 10.22 15.39 -18.13
C ARG A 168 9.21 14.37 -17.62
N LEU A 169 9.46 13.11 -17.95
CA LEU A 169 8.74 11.95 -17.44
C LEU A 169 9.50 11.33 -16.26
N LEU A 170 8.77 10.68 -15.34
CA LEU A 170 9.35 9.82 -14.32
C LEU A 170 9.58 8.41 -14.90
N THR A 171 10.75 7.84 -14.67
CA THR A 171 11.17 6.54 -15.25
C THR A 171 11.39 5.45 -14.20
N GLU A 172 11.23 5.78 -12.91
CA GLU A 172 11.34 4.85 -11.78
C GLU A 172 10.06 4.03 -11.61
N LYS A 173 10.17 2.70 -11.58
CA LYS A 173 9.04 1.80 -11.28
C LYS A 173 8.89 1.62 -9.77
N CYS A 174 7.96 2.35 -9.17
CA CYS A 174 7.68 2.37 -7.72
C CYS A 174 6.17 2.49 -7.44
N GLY A 175 5.77 2.22 -6.19
CA GLY A 175 4.38 2.16 -5.75
C GLY A 175 3.87 0.72 -5.60
N THR A 176 2.60 0.57 -5.24
CA THR A 176 1.96 -0.74 -5.04
C THR A 176 1.57 -1.36 -6.39
N PRO A 177 2.12 -2.53 -6.79
CA PRO A 177 1.96 -3.06 -8.16
C PRO A 177 0.52 -3.24 -8.65
N ALA A 178 -0.42 -3.55 -7.76
CA ALA A 178 -1.83 -3.71 -8.12
C ALA A 178 -2.48 -2.38 -8.61
N PHE A 179 -2.06 -1.25 -8.03
CA PHE A 179 -2.57 0.09 -8.33
C PHE A 179 -1.79 0.81 -9.46
N MET A 180 -0.64 0.27 -9.87
CA MET A 180 0.18 0.87 -10.94
C MET A 180 -0.57 0.91 -12.29
N ALA A 181 -0.37 2.02 -13.01
CA ALA A 181 -0.87 2.20 -14.37
C ALA A 181 -0.09 1.37 -15.41
N PRO A 182 -0.65 1.10 -16.61
CA PRO A 182 0.01 0.31 -17.65
C PRO A 182 1.39 0.84 -18.04
N GLU A 183 1.56 2.16 -18.08
CA GLU A 183 2.83 2.83 -18.40
C GLU A 183 3.90 2.66 -17.29
N GLN A 184 3.52 2.40 -16.05
CA GLN A 184 4.45 2.04 -14.96
C GLN A 184 4.81 0.55 -15.03
N HIS A 185 3.84 -0.33 -15.33
CA HIS A 185 4.11 -1.76 -15.50
C HIS A 185 5.10 -2.04 -16.63
N ARG A 186 4.96 -1.31 -17.75
CA ARG A 186 5.82 -1.39 -18.94
C ARG A 186 7.24 -0.85 -18.74
N LEU A 187 7.58 -0.21 -17.61
CA LEU A 187 8.94 0.27 -17.34
C LEU A 187 9.91 -0.88 -16.98
N PRO A 188 11.22 -0.75 -17.33
CA PRO A 188 11.82 0.32 -18.12
C PRO A 188 11.78 0.08 -19.65
N ARG A 189 11.39 -1.12 -20.09
CA ARG A 189 11.64 -1.60 -21.47
C ARG A 189 10.65 -1.08 -22.52
N ASN A 190 9.38 -0.95 -22.15
CA ASN A 190 8.25 -0.69 -23.07
C ASN A 190 7.51 0.62 -22.75
N SER A 191 8.16 1.56 -22.06
CA SER A 191 7.60 2.84 -21.65
C SER A 191 8.69 3.91 -21.60
N ARG A 192 8.38 5.13 -22.05
CA ARG A 192 9.29 6.29 -21.94
C ARG A 192 9.26 6.95 -20.55
N GLY A 193 8.42 6.44 -19.64
CA GLY A 193 8.11 7.04 -18.35
C GLY A 193 6.66 7.53 -18.28
N TYR A 194 6.31 8.16 -17.15
CA TYR A 194 4.95 8.59 -16.82
C TYR A 194 4.91 9.99 -16.20
N THR A 195 3.69 10.54 -16.09
CA THR A 195 3.37 11.81 -15.43
C THR A 195 2.44 11.57 -14.23
N HIS A 196 1.90 12.63 -13.64
CA HIS A 196 0.91 12.58 -12.56
C HIS A 196 -0.41 11.85 -12.94
N ALA A 197 -0.64 11.60 -14.23
CA ALA A 197 -1.80 10.82 -14.71
C ALA A 197 -1.89 9.38 -14.14
N VAL A 198 -0.80 8.83 -13.59
CA VAL A 198 -0.82 7.54 -12.87
C VAL A 198 -1.67 7.58 -11.59
N ASP A 199 -1.73 8.75 -10.93
CA ASP A 199 -2.54 8.93 -9.72
C ASP A 199 -4.04 8.87 -10.08
N THR A 200 -4.43 9.37 -11.27
CA THR A 200 -5.80 9.26 -11.80
C THR A 200 -6.19 7.80 -12.03
N TRP A 201 -5.30 7.00 -12.63
CA TRP A 201 -5.54 5.57 -12.85
C TRP A 201 -5.79 4.86 -11.52
N ALA A 202 -4.92 5.09 -10.54
CA ALA A 202 -5.01 4.51 -9.22
C ALA A 202 -6.26 4.98 -8.44
N ALA A 203 -6.72 6.22 -8.66
CA ALA A 203 -8.02 6.70 -8.19
C ALA A 203 -9.20 5.98 -8.86
N GLY A 204 -9.10 5.65 -10.16
CA GLY A 204 -10.09 4.82 -10.86
C GLY A 204 -10.14 3.37 -10.37
N VAL A 205 -8.98 2.77 -10.09
CA VAL A 205 -8.87 1.45 -9.43
C VAL A 205 -9.52 1.49 -8.04
N THR A 206 -9.23 2.55 -7.27
CA THR A 206 -9.87 2.79 -5.96
C THR A 206 -11.39 2.95 -6.11
N MET A 207 -11.88 3.70 -7.09
CA MET A 207 -13.30 3.85 -7.39
C MET A 207 -13.97 2.50 -7.65
N TYR A 208 -13.35 1.64 -8.45
CA TYR A 208 -13.85 0.28 -8.67
C TYR A 208 -13.93 -0.52 -7.36
N MET A 209 -12.90 -0.44 -6.50
CA MET A 209 -12.92 -1.12 -5.20
C MET A 209 -14.08 -0.64 -4.32
N LEU A 210 -14.40 0.66 -4.30
CA LEU A 210 -15.60 1.16 -3.62
C LEU A 210 -16.88 0.52 -4.20
N MET A 211 -16.99 0.46 -5.53
CA MET A 211 -18.17 -0.09 -6.22
C MET A 211 -18.40 -1.59 -5.94
N PHE A 212 -17.33 -2.34 -5.66
CA PHE A 212 -17.34 -3.79 -5.48
C PHE A 212 -16.81 -4.25 -4.11
N GLY A 213 -16.96 -3.42 -3.07
CA GLY A 213 -16.76 -3.82 -1.68
C GLY A 213 -15.34 -4.27 -1.34
N GLY A 214 -14.35 -3.52 -1.83
CA GLY A 214 -12.93 -3.81 -1.67
C GLY A 214 -12.33 -4.75 -2.72
N LYS A 215 -13.13 -5.37 -3.59
CA LYS A 215 -12.61 -6.25 -4.65
C LYS A 215 -11.81 -5.44 -5.69
N HIS A 216 -10.53 -5.77 -5.84
CA HIS A 216 -9.65 -5.15 -6.83
C HIS A 216 -10.04 -5.57 -8.27
N PRO A 217 -10.03 -4.67 -9.28
CA PRO A 217 -10.45 -4.99 -10.65
C PRO A 217 -9.55 -6.00 -11.35
N PHE A 218 -8.25 -5.95 -11.08
CA PHE A 218 -7.20 -6.69 -11.79
C PHE A 218 -6.50 -7.78 -10.96
N LEU A 219 -7.04 -8.16 -9.79
CA LEU A 219 -6.51 -9.30 -9.04
C LEU A 219 -7.39 -10.54 -9.25
N SER A 220 -6.75 -11.69 -9.41
CA SER A 220 -7.37 -13.01 -9.30
C SER A 220 -7.79 -13.32 -7.86
N PRO A 221 -8.60 -14.37 -7.62
CA PRO A 221 -8.82 -14.90 -6.27
C PRO A 221 -7.52 -15.33 -5.55
N SER A 222 -6.48 -15.69 -6.31
CA SER A 222 -5.13 -16.00 -5.81
C SER A 222 -4.24 -14.76 -5.59
N MET A 223 -4.81 -13.55 -5.58
CA MET A 223 -4.10 -12.26 -5.42
C MET A 223 -2.99 -12.00 -6.46
N GLN A 224 -3.06 -12.66 -7.62
CA GLN A 224 -2.15 -12.42 -8.74
C GLN A 224 -2.72 -11.36 -9.68
N ILE A 225 -1.85 -10.54 -10.27
CA ILE A 225 -2.26 -9.49 -11.21
C ILE A 225 -2.61 -10.12 -12.56
N ASP A 226 -3.84 -9.92 -13.03
CA ASP A 226 -4.22 -10.15 -14.42
C ASP A 226 -3.65 -9.02 -15.28
N GLU A 227 -2.39 -9.22 -15.70
CA GLU A 227 -1.65 -8.25 -16.49
C GLU A 227 -2.36 -7.92 -17.81
N LYS A 228 -3.03 -8.89 -18.44
CA LYS A 228 -3.77 -8.66 -19.69
C LYS A 228 -4.90 -7.67 -19.48
N ARG A 229 -5.73 -7.87 -18.45
CA ARG A 229 -6.83 -6.95 -18.13
C ARG A 229 -6.32 -5.60 -17.65
N LEU A 230 -5.24 -5.56 -16.86
CA LEU A 230 -4.61 -4.32 -16.42
C LEU A 230 -4.10 -3.50 -17.61
N LEU A 231 -3.28 -4.08 -18.49
CA LEU A 231 -2.71 -3.40 -19.65
C LEU A 231 -3.77 -2.92 -20.67
N GLN A 232 -4.98 -3.49 -20.62
CA GLN A 232 -6.14 -3.13 -21.45
C GLN A 232 -7.16 -2.22 -20.74
N GLY A 233 -7.01 -1.94 -19.43
CA GLY A 233 -8.03 -1.19 -18.67
C GLY A 233 -9.38 -1.92 -18.55
N SER A 234 -9.38 -3.24 -18.69
CA SER A 234 -10.61 -4.04 -18.84
C SER A 234 -11.32 -4.29 -17.51
N LEU A 235 -12.10 -3.32 -17.06
CA LEU A 235 -12.98 -3.39 -15.89
C LEU A 235 -14.21 -4.27 -16.13
N ASP A 236 -14.47 -5.23 -15.24
CA ASP A 236 -15.67 -6.07 -15.27
C ASP A 236 -16.72 -5.55 -14.27
N PHE A 237 -17.80 -4.99 -14.77
CA PHE A 237 -18.88 -4.48 -13.91
C PHE A 237 -20.01 -5.50 -13.67
N ASN A 238 -19.91 -6.71 -14.22
CA ASN A 238 -20.97 -7.73 -14.16
C ASN A 238 -20.89 -8.61 -12.90
N VAL A 239 -19.82 -8.49 -12.10
CA VAL A 239 -19.56 -9.26 -10.87
C VAL A 239 -20.73 -9.27 -9.87
N ALA A 240 -21.62 -8.27 -9.90
CA ALA A 240 -22.81 -8.19 -9.05
C ALA A 240 -24.02 -9.04 -9.51
N GLN A 241 -24.00 -9.60 -10.73
CA GLN A 241 -25.12 -10.40 -11.24
C GLN A 241 -25.24 -11.78 -10.58
N THR A 242 -24.14 -12.35 -10.07
CA THR A 242 -24.07 -13.76 -9.67
C THR A 242 -24.61 -14.08 -8.28
N PHE A 243 -24.79 -13.09 -7.39
CA PHE A 243 -25.17 -13.36 -5.99
C PHE A 243 -26.38 -12.56 -5.45
N PHE A 244 -26.67 -11.35 -5.95
CA PHE A 244 -27.72 -10.49 -5.37
C PHE A 244 -28.64 -9.78 -6.39
N SER A 245 -28.55 -10.07 -7.69
CA SER A 245 -29.37 -9.40 -8.72
C SER A 245 -30.80 -9.94 -8.87
N PHE A 246 -31.40 -10.48 -7.80
CA PHE A 246 -32.85 -10.73 -7.74
C PHE A 246 -33.60 -9.40 -7.54
N GLY A 247 -33.83 -8.66 -8.63
CA GLY A 247 -34.86 -7.62 -8.70
C GLY A 247 -34.46 -6.23 -9.22
N MET A 248 -33.17 -5.91 -9.36
CA MET A 248 -32.72 -4.56 -9.78
C MET A 248 -32.10 -4.54 -11.19
N PRO A 249 -32.86 -4.17 -12.24
CA PRO A 249 -32.34 -4.05 -13.61
C PRO A 249 -31.44 -2.82 -13.73
N GLY A 250 -30.13 -2.99 -13.52
CA GLY A 250 -29.14 -1.91 -13.66
C GLY A 250 -27.76 -2.17 -13.05
N GLY A 251 -27.66 -3.16 -12.15
CA GLY A 251 -26.46 -3.40 -11.32
C GLY A 251 -26.41 -2.48 -10.09
N ARG A 252 -25.48 -2.74 -9.16
CA ARG A 252 -25.36 -2.02 -7.87
C ARG A 252 -25.04 -0.52 -8.03
N PHE A 253 -24.33 -0.15 -9.10
CA PHE A 253 -23.90 1.21 -9.37
C PHE A 253 -24.35 1.68 -10.75
N SER A 254 -24.80 2.94 -10.82
CA SER A 254 -25.31 3.58 -12.01
C SER A 254 -24.31 3.59 -13.19
N GLU A 255 -24.83 3.66 -14.42
CA GLU A 255 -23.97 3.81 -15.60
C GLU A 255 -23.11 5.10 -15.58
N PRO A 256 -23.56 6.26 -15.07
CA PRO A 256 -22.69 7.39 -14.76
C PRO A 256 -21.46 7.03 -13.92
N ALA A 257 -21.62 6.24 -12.85
CA ALA A 257 -20.50 5.78 -12.02
C ALA A 257 -19.52 4.92 -12.84
N ARG A 258 -20.06 3.91 -13.54
CA ARG A 258 -19.27 2.98 -14.38
C ARG A 258 -18.53 3.69 -15.50
N ARG A 259 -19.15 4.69 -16.14
CA ARG A 259 -18.55 5.53 -17.16
C ARG A 259 -17.40 6.38 -16.60
N LEU A 260 -17.57 7.02 -15.44
CA LEU A 260 -16.48 7.78 -14.81
C LEU A 260 -15.31 6.86 -14.48
N CYS A 261 -15.58 5.72 -13.84
CA CYS A 261 -14.56 4.71 -13.50
C CYS A 261 -13.77 4.27 -14.75
N ARG A 262 -14.44 3.95 -15.87
CA ARG A 262 -13.77 3.65 -17.16
C ARG A 262 -12.86 4.79 -17.66
N LYS A 263 -13.29 6.05 -17.54
CA LYS A 263 -12.48 7.22 -17.98
C LYS A 263 -11.25 7.47 -17.11
N LEU A 264 -11.31 7.12 -15.82
CA LEU A 264 -10.16 7.20 -14.91
C LEU A 264 -9.15 6.06 -15.19
N VAL A 265 -9.64 4.86 -15.53
CA VAL A 265 -8.85 3.66 -15.84
C VAL A 265 -8.64 3.49 -17.36
N GLU A 266 -8.45 4.60 -18.07
CA GLU A 266 -8.09 4.61 -19.50
C GLU A 266 -6.59 4.30 -19.66
N PRO A 267 -6.18 3.25 -20.41
CA PRO A 267 -4.79 2.86 -20.54
C PRO A 267 -3.88 3.90 -21.20
N ASP A 268 -4.40 4.69 -22.15
CA ASP A 268 -3.64 5.75 -22.80
C ASP A 268 -3.59 6.99 -21.90
N MET A 269 -2.42 7.28 -21.31
CA MET A 269 -2.23 8.44 -20.42
C MET A 269 -2.59 9.79 -21.06
N ALA A 270 -2.61 9.90 -22.40
CA ALA A 270 -3.00 11.13 -23.10
C ALA A 270 -4.53 11.25 -23.32
N LYS A 271 -5.27 10.14 -23.20
CA LYS A 271 -6.74 10.10 -23.27
C LYS A 271 -7.39 10.01 -21.88
N ARG A 272 -6.62 9.57 -20.87
CA ARG A 272 -7.06 9.44 -19.48
C ARG A 272 -7.56 10.78 -18.95
N LEU A 273 -8.73 10.75 -18.31
CA LEU A 273 -9.40 11.95 -17.79
C LEU A 273 -8.50 12.66 -16.76
N SER A 274 -8.41 13.99 -16.82
CA SER A 274 -7.73 14.75 -15.76
C SER A 274 -8.53 14.67 -14.46
N VAL A 275 -7.90 14.88 -13.31
CA VAL A 275 -8.64 14.92 -12.03
C VAL A 275 -9.48 16.18 -11.91
N GLU A 276 -9.07 17.25 -12.59
CA GLU A 276 -9.78 18.50 -12.76
C GLU A 276 -11.10 18.27 -13.52
N ASP A 277 -11.08 17.59 -14.66
CA ASP A 277 -12.27 17.24 -15.43
C ASP A 277 -13.14 16.20 -14.69
N ALA A 278 -12.50 15.21 -14.06
CA ALA A 278 -13.20 14.21 -13.25
C ALA A 278 -14.00 14.84 -12.11
N SER A 279 -13.45 15.88 -11.46
CA SER A 279 -14.13 16.63 -10.38
C SER A 279 -15.46 17.26 -10.81
N GLN A 280 -15.66 17.46 -12.13
CA GLN A 280 -16.86 18.04 -12.71
C GLN A 280 -17.87 17.01 -13.25
N ASP A 281 -17.56 15.70 -13.22
CA ASP A 281 -18.50 14.69 -13.72
C ASP A 281 -19.83 14.74 -12.92
N PRO A 282 -20.99 14.74 -13.60
CA PRO A 282 -22.29 14.80 -12.95
C PRO A 282 -22.51 13.77 -11.85
N TRP A 283 -21.85 12.61 -11.92
CA TRP A 283 -21.96 11.57 -10.89
C TRP A 283 -21.52 12.07 -9.50
N LEU A 284 -20.40 12.79 -9.42
CA LEU A 284 -19.89 13.35 -8.16
C LEU A 284 -20.76 14.48 -7.60
N ARG A 285 -21.57 15.12 -8.45
CA ARG A 285 -22.48 16.21 -8.02
C ARG A 285 -23.66 15.67 -7.20
N MET A 286 -24.03 14.39 -7.34
CA MET A 286 -25.11 13.77 -6.56
C MET A 286 -24.83 13.76 -5.05
N ALA A 287 -23.56 13.65 -4.65
CA ALA A 287 -23.13 13.72 -3.24
C ALA A 287 -23.47 15.05 -2.55
N ARG A 288 -23.66 16.14 -3.30
CA ARG A 288 -23.98 17.46 -2.73
C ARG A 288 -25.45 17.62 -2.37
N SER A 289 -26.35 16.89 -3.04
CA SER A 289 -27.80 17.07 -2.90
C SER A 289 -28.40 16.38 -1.66
N SER A 290 -27.82 15.27 -1.21
CA SER A 290 -28.33 14.52 -0.04
C SER A 290 -28.22 15.29 1.27
N ARG A 291 -27.18 16.12 1.46
CA ARG A 291 -26.98 16.93 2.67
C ARG A 291 -28.03 18.04 2.87
N GLN A 292 -28.78 18.44 1.84
CA GLN A 292 -29.82 19.49 1.96
C GLN A 292 -31.25 18.94 2.16
N GLY A 293 -31.48 17.63 2.00
CA GLY A 293 -32.82 17.02 2.17
C GLY A 293 -33.22 16.71 3.61
N GLY A 294 -32.32 16.85 4.58
CA GLY A 294 -32.49 16.35 5.95
C GLY A 294 -33.13 17.30 6.97
N GLN A 295 -33.54 18.52 6.60
CA GLN A 295 -34.07 19.53 7.54
C GLN A 295 -35.41 20.16 7.11
N THR A 296 -36.37 19.36 6.65
CA THR A 296 -37.79 19.79 6.55
C THR A 296 -38.71 18.70 7.08
N GLY A 297 -38.84 18.59 8.41
CA GLY A 297 -39.55 17.46 9.02
C GLY A 297 -40.09 17.63 10.45
N ALA A 298 -40.05 18.83 11.06
CA ALA A 298 -40.72 19.08 12.35
C ALA A 298 -40.87 20.58 12.68
N ALA A 299 -42.00 21.22 12.32
CA ALA A 299 -42.63 22.28 13.12
C ALA A 299 -43.97 22.79 12.53
N LYS A 300 -45.04 22.60 13.30
CA LYS A 300 -46.24 23.46 13.43
C LYS A 300 -47.09 23.78 12.19
N ALA A 301 -48.26 23.14 12.16
CA ALA A 301 -49.49 23.82 11.77
C ALA A 301 -49.98 24.73 12.92
N SER A 302 -50.28 26.00 12.64
CA SER A 302 -51.38 26.74 13.29
C SER A 302 -51.68 28.09 12.60
N SER A 303 -52.95 28.23 12.18
CA SER A 303 -53.77 29.46 12.18
C SER A 303 -53.38 30.73 11.41
N ASN A 304 -54.32 31.12 10.53
CA ASN A 304 -54.84 32.48 10.28
C ASN A 304 -54.06 33.48 9.40
N GLY A 305 -54.83 34.16 8.53
CA GLY A 305 -54.42 35.45 7.93
C GLY A 305 -54.80 35.64 6.46
N ALA A 306 -56.09 35.79 6.14
CA ALA A 306 -56.51 36.31 4.84
C ALA A 306 -56.31 37.85 4.80
N GLY A 307 -55.86 38.40 3.67
CA GLY A 307 -55.73 39.84 3.47
C GLY A 307 -55.31 40.18 2.04
N ALA A 308 -56.15 40.93 1.32
CA ALA A 308 -55.91 41.36 -0.06
C ALA A 308 -55.55 42.86 -0.14
N GLY A 309 -54.99 43.28 -1.28
CA GLY A 309 -54.70 44.69 -1.62
C GLY A 309 -53.26 44.85 -2.14
N SER A 310 -53.01 44.99 -3.44
CA SER A 310 -53.28 46.15 -4.33
C SER A 310 -52.17 47.21 -4.30
N GLY A 311 -51.60 47.54 -5.47
CA GLY A 311 -50.73 48.71 -5.62
C GLY A 311 -49.75 48.61 -6.80
N ALA A 312 -50.08 49.25 -7.92
CA ALA A 312 -49.17 49.43 -9.05
C ALA A 312 -48.83 50.92 -9.24
N SER A 313 -47.54 51.23 -9.42
CA SER A 313 -46.98 52.47 -10.02
C SER A 313 -45.44 52.34 -9.94
N SER A 314 -44.68 52.26 -11.04
CA SER A 314 -44.37 53.29 -12.05
C SER A 314 -43.46 54.42 -11.52
N GLY A 315 -42.20 54.47 -11.98
CA GLY A 315 -41.34 55.64 -11.75
C GLY A 315 -39.84 55.35 -11.77
N LYS A 316 -39.22 55.67 -12.91
CA LYS A 316 -37.81 56.08 -13.17
C LYS A 316 -36.99 56.41 -11.89
N GLU A 317 -35.74 56.00 -11.75
CA GLU A 317 -34.58 56.63 -12.42
C GLU A 317 -33.30 55.77 -12.34
N ALA A 318 -32.32 56.09 -13.18
CA ALA A 318 -30.92 55.66 -13.05
C ALA A 318 -30.04 56.91 -12.78
N PRO A 319 -28.82 56.74 -12.24
CA PRO A 319 -27.71 56.66 -13.19
C PRO A 319 -26.64 55.61 -12.85
N ARG A 320 -25.89 55.20 -13.88
CA ARG A 320 -24.66 54.39 -13.77
C ARG A 320 -23.44 55.29 -13.64
N SER A 321 -22.46 54.86 -12.85
CA SER A 321 -21.05 55.23 -13.04
C SER A 321 -20.28 54.06 -13.68
N GLN A 322 -19.71 54.34 -14.87
CA GLN A 322 -18.32 54.10 -15.33
C GLN A 322 -17.47 53.04 -14.59
N GLY A 323 -16.62 52.21 -15.22
CA GLY A 323 -16.09 52.00 -16.59
C GLY A 323 -15.18 50.74 -16.53
N TRP A 324 -14.55 50.15 -17.56
CA TRP A 324 -14.02 50.66 -18.83
C TRP A 324 -13.77 49.45 -19.80
N TRP A 325 -14.41 49.49 -20.98
CA TRP A 325 -14.14 48.92 -22.35
C TRP A 325 -13.04 47.87 -22.67
N PRO A 326 -13.02 47.23 -23.88
CA PRO A 326 -14.02 47.17 -24.97
C PRO A 326 -14.29 45.76 -25.59
N PHE A 327 -15.35 45.70 -26.41
CA PHE A 327 -15.68 44.66 -27.42
C PHE A 327 -14.82 44.79 -28.71
N ASN A 328 -14.67 43.71 -29.50
CA ASN A 328 -15.31 43.63 -30.83
C ASN A 328 -15.12 42.29 -31.61
N ARG A 329 -16.26 41.70 -31.98
CA ARG A 329 -16.61 41.06 -33.26
C ARG A 329 -17.92 41.75 -33.71
N PRO A 330 -18.38 41.72 -34.98
CA PRO A 330 -18.13 40.69 -36.01
C PRO A 330 -17.86 41.24 -37.44
N ASP A 331 -17.68 40.35 -38.43
CA ASP A 331 -18.66 40.17 -39.51
C ASP A 331 -18.32 38.99 -40.45
N GLU A 332 -19.34 38.45 -41.14
CA GLU A 332 -19.25 37.34 -42.10
C GLU A 332 -19.25 37.83 -43.57
N ASN A 333 -19.03 36.88 -44.50
CA ASN A 333 -19.21 36.94 -45.97
C ASN A 333 -18.10 37.54 -46.86
N VAL A 334 -17.17 36.66 -47.28
CA VAL A 334 -16.75 36.56 -48.71
C VAL A 334 -16.60 35.08 -49.10
N ARG A 335 -16.94 34.73 -50.35
CA ARG A 335 -16.91 33.37 -50.94
C ARG A 335 -15.48 32.93 -51.38
N PRO A 336 -15.23 31.63 -51.67
CA PRO A 336 -13.87 31.09 -51.74
C PRO A 336 -13.18 31.28 -53.10
N ASN A 337 -11.85 31.39 -53.08
CA ASN A 337 -10.98 31.37 -54.26
C ASN A 337 -9.95 30.24 -54.15
N GLY A 338 -9.83 29.45 -55.23
CA GLY A 338 -8.63 28.75 -55.77
C GLY A 338 -7.73 27.89 -54.86
N PRO A 339 -7.32 26.67 -55.28
CA PRO A 339 -6.28 25.92 -54.59
C PRO A 339 -4.89 26.56 -54.80
N ALA A 340 -4.09 26.65 -53.74
CA ALA A 340 -2.69 27.04 -53.84
C ALA A 340 -1.85 25.88 -54.40
N GLN A 341 -1.00 26.16 -55.39
CA GLN A 341 0.00 25.21 -55.89
C GLN A 341 1.20 25.20 -54.93
N GLU A 342 1.46 24.07 -54.27
CA GLU A 342 2.69 23.85 -53.51
C GLU A 342 3.87 23.58 -54.47
N GLN A 343 5.02 24.17 -54.18
CA GLN A 343 6.25 23.97 -54.97
C GLN A 343 7.00 22.72 -54.46
N PRO A 344 7.22 21.69 -55.31
CA PRO A 344 7.69 20.39 -54.83
C PRO A 344 9.17 20.33 -54.43
N GLN A 345 10.01 21.28 -54.86
CA GLN A 345 11.46 21.19 -54.61
C GLN A 345 11.86 21.44 -53.14
N ALA A 346 11.05 22.20 -52.39
CA ALA A 346 11.36 22.52 -50.99
C ALA A 346 11.00 21.40 -50.00
N SER A 347 10.14 20.44 -50.38
CA SER A 347 9.80 19.31 -49.50
C SER A 347 10.86 18.21 -49.53
N GLU A 348 11.37 17.86 -50.72
CA GLU A 348 12.37 16.80 -50.89
C GLU A 348 13.68 17.10 -50.14
N GLU A 349 14.15 18.35 -50.17
CA GLU A 349 15.38 18.77 -49.48
C GLU A 349 15.23 18.71 -47.95
N ASN A 350 14.06 19.12 -47.43
CA ASN A 350 13.72 18.96 -46.01
C ASN A 350 13.56 17.49 -45.60
N GLU A 351 12.99 16.64 -46.46
CA GLU A 351 12.87 15.21 -46.20
C GLU A 351 14.23 14.51 -46.17
N ALA A 352 15.17 14.89 -47.06
CA ALA A 352 16.54 14.40 -47.05
C ALA A 352 17.31 14.80 -45.78
N ILE A 353 17.10 16.02 -45.27
CA ILE A 353 17.66 16.48 -43.99
C ILE A 353 17.08 15.68 -42.82
N LEU A 354 15.76 15.43 -42.82
CA LEU A 354 15.09 14.62 -41.80
C LEU A 354 15.60 13.16 -41.80
N ARG A 355 15.75 12.54 -42.97
CA ARG A 355 16.29 11.17 -43.12
C ARG A 355 17.71 11.07 -42.52
N LYS A 356 18.63 11.97 -42.88
CA LYS A 356 19.98 12.03 -42.26
C LYS A 356 19.94 12.27 -40.75
N ARG A 357 18.94 13.00 -40.24
CA ARG A 357 18.78 13.23 -38.80
C ARG A 357 18.29 11.97 -38.08
N ILE A 358 17.44 11.18 -38.71
CA ILE A 358 16.95 9.89 -38.20
C ILE A 358 18.10 8.88 -38.15
N GLU A 359 18.85 8.69 -39.24
CA GLU A 359 20.01 7.78 -39.30
C GLU A 359 21.05 8.11 -38.21
N MET A 360 21.35 9.39 -37.99
CA MET A 360 22.25 9.84 -36.92
C MET A 360 21.73 9.52 -35.52
N LEU A 361 20.42 9.60 -35.29
CA LEU A 361 19.80 9.26 -34.00
C LEU A 361 19.73 7.75 -33.77
N GLU A 362 19.50 6.97 -34.83
CA GLU A 362 19.51 5.50 -34.78
C GLU A 362 20.92 4.97 -34.47
N GLU A 363 21.95 5.54 -35.08
CA GLU A 363 23.36 5.24 -34.77
C GLU A 363 23.71 5.59 -33.32
N GLN A 364 23.28 6.76 -32.82
CA GLN A 364 23.46 7.14 -31.41
C GLN A 364 22.75 6.18 -30.44
N VAL A 365 21.54 5.72 -30.78
CA VAL A 365 20.81 4.72 -29.98
C VAL A 365 21.53 3.36 -29.98
N ARG A 366 22.07 2.91 -31.12
CA ARG A 366 22.82 1.65 -31.21
C ARG A 366 24.09 1.70 -30.35
N VAL A 367 24.91 2.74 -30.50
CA VAL A 367 26.12 2.93 -29.68
C VAL A 367 25.79 3.01 -28.19
N GLN A 368 24.69 3.66 -27.81
CA GLN A 368 24.25 3.69 -26.41
C GLN A 368 23.77 2.33 -25.89
N GLN A 369 23.15 1.50 -26.73
CA GLN A 369 22.77 0.12 -26.39
C GLN A 369 24.01 -0.77 -26.18
N GLU A 370 24.97 -0.74 -27.10
CA GLU A 370 26.24 -1.49 -27.00
C GLU A 370 27.02 -1.11 -25.71
N GLN A 371 27.06 0.18 -25.36
CA GLN A 371 27.66 0.65 -24.10
C GLN A 371 26.92 0.15 -22.86
N ASN A 372 25.58 0.13 -22.88
CA ASN A 372 24.77 -0.35 -21.76
C ASN A 372 24.92 -1.86 -21.58
N GLU A 373 24.95 -2.63 -22.67
CA GLU A 373 25.15 -4.08 -22.64
C GLU A 373 26.54 -4.44 -22.10
N SER A 374 27.59 -3.76 -22.57
CA SER A 374 28.96 -3.88 -22.03
C SER A 374 29.04 -3.59 -20.52
N GLN A 375 28.29 -2.60 -20.03
CA GLN A 375 28.20 -2.30 -18.59
C GLN A 375 27.46 -3.41 -17.80
N TRP A 376 26.40 -3.98 -18.38
CA TRP A 376 25.68 -5.10 -17.76
C TRP A 376 26.54 -6.37 -17.67
N GLU A 377 27.28 -6.72 -18.73
CA GLU A 377 28.22 -7.85 -18.69
C GLU A 377 29.31 -7.66 -17.64
N ALA A 378 29.86 -6.44 -17.51
CA ALA A 378 30.84 -6.13 -16.47
C ALA A 378 30.26 -6.29 -15.04
N LEU A 379 29.00 -5.90 -14.82
CA LEU A 379 28.32 -6.09 -13.53
C LEU A 379 28.07 -7.58 -13.22
N VAL A 380 27.59 -8.35 -14.20
CA VAL A 380 27.34 -9.80 -14.03
C VAL A 380 28.65 -10.55 -13.75
N ASN A 381 29.73 -10.24 -14.47
CA ASN A 381 31.04 -10.84 -14.24
C ASN A 381 31.61 -10.49 -12.84
N ASN A 382 31.41 -9.26 -12.36
CA ASN A 382 31.81 -8.85 -11.02
C ASN A 382 30.99 -9.58 -9.93
N GLN A 383 29.68 -9.75 -10.13
CA GLN A 383 28.84 -10.53 -9.22
C GLN A 383 29.29 -12.00 -9.14
N GLN A 384 29.53 -12.66 -10.28
CA GLN A 384 30.03 -14.04 -10.31
C GLN A 384 31.41 -14.18 -9.65
N LEU A 385 32.28 -13.17 -9.78
CA LEU A 385 33.58 -13.14 -9.10
C LEU A 385 33.42 -13.05 -7.57
N GLN A 386 32.51 -12.22 -7.09
CA GLN A 386 32.20 -12.09 -5.65
C GLN A 386 31.60 -13.39 -5.08
N GLU A 387 30.74 -14.09 -5.82
CA GLU A 387 30.18 -15.37 -5.42
C GLU A 387 31.26 -16.46 -5.34
N LYS A 388 32.17 -16.53 -6.32
CA LYS A 388 33.34 -17.43 -6.28
C LYS A 388 34.25 -17.13 -5.09
N GLN A 389 34.52 -15.86 -4.78
CA GLN A 389 35.31 -15.46 -3.61
C GLN A 389 34.63 -15.88 -2.29
N ARG A 390 33.32 -15.68 -2.16
CA ARG A 390 32.55 -16.13 -0.98
C ARG A 390 32.57 -17.66 -0.80
N LEU A 391 32.49 -18.41 -1.89
CA LEU A 391 32.58 -19.88 -1.83
C LEU A 391 33.98 -20.34 -1.39
N ALA A 392 35.04 -19.71 -1.92
CA ALA A 392 36.42 -19.99 -1.51
C ALA A 392 36.66 -19.66 -0.02
N GLN A 393 36.13 -18.53 0.48
CA GLN A 393 36.20 -18.17 1.90
C GLN A 393 35.48 -19.19 2.80
N ARG A 394 34.29 -19.68 2.40
CA ARG A 394 33.58 -20.74 3.13
C ARG A 394 34.36 -22.06 3.16
N GLN A 395 35.00 -22.43 2.06
CA GLN A 395 35.83 -23.65 1.99
C GLN A 395 37.10 -23.52 2.84
N ALA A 396 37.74 -22.35 2.87
CA ALA A 396 38.89 -22.09 3.74
C ALA A 396 38.53 -22.18 5.23
N ALA A 397 37.44 -21.53 5.65
CA ALA A 397 36.96 -21.58 7.04
C ALA A 397 36.58 -23.02 7.47
N ALA A 398 35.97 -23.81 6.57
CA ALA A 398 35.67 -25.21 6.84
C ALA A 398 36.93 -26.09 6.98
N ALA A 399 37.99 -25.80 6.21
CA ALA A 399 39.27 -26.49 6.34
C ALA A 399 39.99 -26.14 7.65
N GLU A 400 39.96 -24.87 8.06
CA GLU A 400 40.57 -24.37 9.30
C GLU A 400 39.88 -24.92 10.55
N ALA A 401 38.54 -24.99 10.56
CA ALA A 401 37.78 -25.65 11.62
C ALA A 401 38.15 -27.14 11.74
N LYS A 402 38.36 -27.82 10.60
CA LYS A 402 38.74 -29.25 10.56
C LYS A 402 40.17 -29.50 11.05
N ALA A 403 41.09 -28.57 10.81
CA ALA A 403 42.45 -28.61 11.34
C ALA A 403 42.47 -28.40 12.88
N THR A 404 41.70 -27.43 13.37
CA THR A 404 41.60 -27.12 14.81
C THR A 404 41.01 -28.30 15.61
N GLY A 405 39.98 -28.96 15.06
CA GLY A 405 39.36 -30.14 15.69
C GLY A 405 40.27 -31.37 15.81
N ALA A 406 41.26 -31.52 14.92
CA ALA A 406 42.19 -32.66 14.95
C ALA A 406 43.22 -32.58 16.09
N ASN A 407 43.50 -31.38 16.62
CA ASN A 407 44.58 -31.14 17.58
C ASN A 407 44.19 -31.39 19.05
N LEU A 408 42.92 -31.66 19.33
CA LEU A 408 42.36 -31.79 20.69
C LEU A 408 42.20 -33.25 21.18
N LEU A 409 42.56 -34.26 20.39
CA LEU A 409 42.33 -35.68 20.69
C LEU A 409 43.53 -36.44 21.29
N GLN A 410 44.61 -35.76 21.70
CA GLN A 410 45.79 -36.38 22.30
C GLN A 410 46.06 -35.94 23.75
N GLN A 411 45.22 -36.37 24.69
CA GLN A 411 45.60 -36.58 26.10
C GLN A 411 44.56 -37.42 26.89
N LYS A 412 45.01 -38.50 27.55
CA LYS A 412 44.25 -39.33 28.53
C LYS A 412 45.05 -39.44 29.84
N PRO A 413 44.37 -39.42 31.00
CA PRO A 413 44.48 -40.50 32.02
C PRO A 413 43.12 -40.82 32.72
N ILE A 414 42.99 -41.68 33.76
CA ILE A 414 43.30 -43.13 33.90
C ILE A 414 42.54 -43.70 35.16
N TYR A 415 41.96 -44.92 35.08
CA TYR A 415 41.29 -45.73 36.16
C TYR A 415 40.02 -45.14 36.86
N GLY A 416 39.05 -45.91 37.38
CA GLY A 416 38.91 -47.38 37.48
C GLY A 416 37.49 -47.90 37.88
N LYS A 417 37.31 -49.23 37.84
CA LYS A 417 36.10 -50.08 38.06
C LYS A 417 35.48 -49.97 39.49
N SER A 418 34.28 -50.43 39.89
CA SER A 418 33.09 -51.16 39.35
C SER A 418 31.93 -51.01 40.40
N VAL A 419 30.63 -51.36 40.25
CA VAL A 419 29.97 -52.68 40.02
C VAL A 419 28.45 -52.48 39.72
N THR A 420 27.90 -53.23 38.73
CA THR A 420 26.48 -53.56 38.40
C THR A 420 25.32 -52.52 38.48
N GLY A 421 24.53 -52.40 37.40
CA GLY A 421 23.12 -51.95 37.51
C GLY A 421 22.41 -51.49 36.23
N PHE A 422 22.00 -52.41 35.35
CA PHE A 422 21.07 -52.22 34.21
C PHE A 422 21.45 -51.24 33.07
N SER A 423 20.83 -51.46 31.90
CA SER A 423 21.16 -50.84 30.62
C SER A 423 19.97 -50.06 30.04
N SER A 424 20.13 -48.74 29.88
CA SER A 424 19.93 -48.05 28.60
C SER A 424 20.48 -46.61 28.73
N ALA A 425 21.05 -46.07 27.66
CA ALA A 425 21.78 -44.80 27.73
C ALA A 425 20.83 -43.60 27.70
N VAL A 426 20.88 -42.78 28.77
CA VAL A 426 20.25 -41.46 28.79
C VAL A 426 21.09 -40.51 27.92
N SER A 427 20.46 -39.88 26.94
CA SER A 427 21.10 -38.87 26.08
C SER A 427 21.26 -37.53 26.81
N PRO A 428 22.27 -36.71 26.47
CA PRO A 428 22.59 -35.48 27.22
C PRO A 428 21.59 -34.36 26.97
N VAL A 429 20.43 -34.44 27.61
CA VAL A 429 19.39 -33.40 27.59
C VAL A 429 18.94 -33.08 29.03
N GLU A 430 19.88 -32.69 29.90
CA GLU A 430 19.58 -32.35 31.32
C GLU A 430 20.24 -31.06 31.82
N THR A 431 20.66 -30.15 30.92
CA THR A 431 21.20 -28.82 31.29
C THR A 431 20.52 -27.66 30.55
N MET A 432 19.21 -27.77 30.33
CA MET A 432 18.32 -26.66 29.97
C MET A 432 17.19 -26.59 31.01
N PRO A 433 16.88 -25.43 31.60
CA PRO A 433 15.80 -25.32 32.58
C PRO A 433 14.45 -25.62 31.93
N ASP A 434 13.61 -26.37 32.64
CA ASP A 434 12.34 -26.95 32.15
C ASP A 434 11.34 -25.93 31.59
N ARG A 435 11.49 -24.65 31.95
CA ARG A 435 10.77 -23.51 31.36
C ARG A 435 10.99 -23.32 29.85
N ALA A 436 12.16 -23.68 29.32
CA ALA A 436 12.49 -23.48 27.90
C ALA A 436 11.87 -24.56 26.99
N ARG A 437 11.60 -25.77 27.52
CA ARG A 437 11.02 -26.87 26.73
C ARG A 437 9.58 -26.63 26.32
N LYS A 438 8.78 -25.98 27.17
CA LYS A 438 7.33 -25.79 26.99
C LYS A 438 6.91 -24.75 25.93
N MET A 439 7.85 -24.16 25.21
CA MET A 439 7.58 -22.98 24.36
C MET A 439 7.60 -23.28 22.85
N VAL A 440 7.94 -24.51 22.45
CA VAL A 440 8.12 -24.98 21.07
C VAL A 440 7.23 -26.21 20.84
N LEU A 441 6.74 -26.46 19.62
CA LEU A 441 5.89 -27.63 19.34
C LEU A 441 6.69 -28.94 19.47
N GLU A 442 6.13 -29.92 20.18
CA GLU A 442 6.78 -31.21 20.46
C GLU A 442 6.63 -32.21 19.31
N ALA A 443 7.55 -33.17 19.22
CA ALA A 443 7.45 -34.28 18.28
C ALA A 443 6.16 -35.09 18.53
N GLY A 444 5.43 -35.41 17.45
CA GLY A 444 4.09 -35.99 17.48
C GLY A 444 2.94 -34.97 17.42
N THR A 445 3.22 -33.66 17.50
CA THR A 445 2.19 -32.62 17.34
C THR A 445 1.61 -32.65 15.92
N LYS A 446 0.29 -32.73 15.81
CA LYS A 446 -0.43 -32.61 14.53
C LYS A 446 -0.50 -31.16 14.06
N CYS A 447 -0.34 -30.95 12.76
CA CYS A 447 -0.37 -29.65 12.12
C CYS A 447 -0.82 -29.75 10.66
N CYS A 448 -0.91 -28.62 9.98
CA CYS A 448 -1.00 -28.54 8.53
C CYS A 448 0.21 -27.79 7.97
N TYR A 449 0.77 -28.30 6.88
CA TYR A 449 1.86 -27.70 6.14
C TYR A 449 1.37 -27.08 4.82
N HIS A 450 1.78 -25.85 4.52
CA HIS A 450 1.52 -25.21 3.23
C HIS A 450 2.64 -25.51 2.23
N SER A 451 2.34 -26.34 1.23
CA SER A 451 3.32 -26.78 0.24
C SER A 451 3.34 -25.87 -0.99
N CYS A 452 4.42 -25.11 -1.18
CA CYS A 452 4.63 -24.29 -2.37
C CYS A 452 4.68 -25.13 -3.67
N SER A 453 5.07 -26.40 -3.58
CA SER A 453 5.20 -27.32 -4.72
C SER A 453 3.88 -28.00 -5.11
N TRP A 454 2.87 -27.98 -4.24
CA TRP A 454 1.57 -28.63 -4.47
C TRP A 454 0.37 -27.68 -4.30
N SER A 455 0.63 -26.39 -4.09
CA SER A 455 -0.36 -25.30 -4.03
C SER A 455 -1.54 -25.58 -3.09
N GLY A 456 -1.25 -25.96 -1.84
CA GLY A 456 -2.29 -26.21 -0.85
C GLY A 456 -1.77 -26.49 0.55
N TRP A 457 -2.70 -26.52 1.51
CA TRP A 457 -2.47 -27.02 2.87
C TRP A 457 -2.70 -28.53 2.90
N MET A 458 -1.82 -29.25 3.59
CA MET A 458 -1.93 -30.70 3.78
C MET A 458 -1.65 -31.09 5.25
N PRO A 459 -2.28 -32.13 5.79
CA PRO A 459 -1.97 -32.64 7.14
C PRO A 459 -0.50 -33.06 7.26
N ALA A 460 0.09 -32.84 8.44
CA ALA A 460 1.47 -33.16 8.75
C ALA A 460 1.66 -33.42 10.25
N VAL A 461 2.72 -34.14 10.61
CA VAL A 461 3.12 -34.40 12.00
C VAL A 461 4.56 -33.96 12.23
N VAL A 462 4.79 -33.20 13.30
CA VAL A 462 6.13 -32.76 13.71
C VAL A 462 6.97 -33.96 14.12
N GLN A 463 8.15 -34.13 13.52
CA GLN A 463 9.13 -35.17 13.86
C GLN A 463 10.24 -34.62 14.75
N SER A 464 10.80 -33.45 14.40
CA SER A 464 11.87 -32.78 15.15
C SER A 464 11.89 -31.27 14.91
N PHE A 465 12.60 -30.54 15.77
CA PHE A 465 12.87 -29.11 15.62
C PHE A 465 14.39 -28.88 15.46
N ASN A 466 14.77 -28.14 14.43
CA ASN A 466 16.15 -27.86 14.07
C ASN A 466 16.58 -26.50 14.64
N ALA A 467 17.24 -26.54 15.80
CA ALA A 467 17.64 -25.33 16.52
C ALA A 467 18.70 -24.48 15.80
N GLU A 468 19.44 -25.03 14.84
CA GLU A 468 20.49 -24.31 14.10
C GLU A 468 19.93 -23.37 13.02
N ASP A 469 18.79 -23.70 12.41
CA ASP A 469 18.16 -22.92 11.33
C ASP A 469 16.72 -22.46 11.62
N GLY A 470 16.14 -22.89 12.75
CA GLY A 470 14.79 -22.52 13.18
C GLY A 470 13.66 -23.22 12.43
N THR A 471 13.95 -24.32 11.74
CA THR A 471 12.95 -25.09 10.98
C THR A 471 12.41 -26.30 11.75
N TYR A 472 11.29 -26.85 11.29
CA TYR A 472 10.76 -28.13 11.77
C TYR A 472 10.93 -29.21 10.71
N ASP A 473 11.26 -30.42 11.12
CA ASP A 473 11.06 -31.58 10.27
C ASP A 473 9.65 -32.12 10.49
N LEU A 474 8.92 -32.21 9.39
CA LEU A 474 7.61 -32.83 9.30
C LEU A 474 7.73 -34.14 8.53
N ASP A 475 6.85 -35.09 8.84
CA ASP A 475 6.69 -36.34 8.09
C ASP A 475 6.55 -36.16 6.56
N VAL A 476 5.91 -35.07 6.14
CA VAL A 476 5.77 -34.68 4.72
C VAL A 476 6.89 -33.76 4.19
N ARG A 477 7.69 -33.14 5.07
CA ARG A 477 8.67 -32.11 4.69
C ARG A 477 9.74 -31.86 5.76
N GLN A 478 10.99 -32.21 5.45
CA GLN A 478 12.16 -31.75 6.21
C GLN A 478 12.45 -30.25 6.00
N HIS A 479 13.00 -29.60 7.02
CA HIS A 479 13.29 -28.16 7.07
C HIS A 479 12.10 -27.28 6.65
N ALA A 480 10.90 -27.59 7.15
CA ALA A 480 9.71 -26.78 6.97
C ALA A 480 9.83 -25.46 7.74
N GLN A 481 9.64 -24.34 7.03
CA GLN A 481 9.65 -23.02 7.65
C GLN A 481 8.37 -22.78 8.47
N LEU A 482 8.59 -22.21 9.66
CA LEU A 482 7.59 -21.79 10.66
C LEU A 482 6.30 -21.18 10.08
N GLU A 483 6.44 -20.25 9.14
CA GLU A 483 5.33 -19.51 8.51
C GLU A 483 4.36 -20.38 7.69
N ASN A 484 4.83 -21.56 7.24
CA ASN A 484 4.06 -22.54 6.48
C ASN A 484 3.45 -23.63 7.36
N ILE A 485 3.51 -23.52 8.70
CA ILE A 485 2.97 -24.51 9.66
C ILE A 485 1.80 -23.89 10.42
N SER A 486 0.61 -24.50 10.34
CA SER A 486 -0.63 -24.08 11.02
C SER A 486 -1.13 -25.22 11.91
N PRO A 487 -2.00 -25.00 12.92
CA PRO A 487 -2.79 -26.10 13.44
C PRO A 487 -3.73 -26.62 12.34
N ALA A 488 -4.26 -27.83 12.50
CA ALA A 488 -5.22 -28.40 11.57
C ALA A 488 -6.53 -27.57 11.54
N PRO A 489 -7.30 -27.55 10.44
CA PRO A 489 -8.55 -26.80 10.37
C PRO A 489 -9.63 -27.36 11.33
N ASP A 490 -9.69 -28.68 11.51
CA ASP A 490 -10.72 -29.39 12.25
C ASP A 490 -10.19 -29.94 13.61
N VAL A 491 -9.53 -29.09 14.40
CA VAL A 491 -8.89 -29.48 15.66
C VAL A 491 -9.91 -29.84 16.74
N LEU A 492 -9.86 -31.10 17.19
CA LEU A 492 -10.48 -31.59 18.44
C LEU A 492 -9.68 -31.12 19.66
N ALA A 493 -10.30 -31.02 20.85
CA ALA A 493 -9.58 -30.58 22.05
C ALA A 493 -8.39 -31.48 22.44
N SER A 494 -8.41 -32.77 22.07
CA SER A 494 -7.28 -33.70 22.25
C SER A 494 -6.12 -33.50 21.27
N GLU A 495 -6.31 -32.69 20.22
CA GLU A 495 -5.33 -32.46 19.13
C GLU A 495 -4.87 -30.99 19.06
N ALA A 496 -5.33 -30.17 20.00
CA ALA A 496 -4.99 -28.75 20.09
C ALA A 496 -3.54 -28.53 20.55
N TRP A 497 -2.94 -27.42 20.09
CA TRP A 497 -1.60 -27.02 20.52
C TRP A 497 -1.59 -26.66 22.02
N PRO A 498 -0.53 -27.06 22.76
CA PRO A 498 -0.53 -26.97 24.22
C PRO A 498 -0.46 -25.52 24.72
N ALA A 499 -1.05 -25.28 25.89
CA ALA A 499 -0.91 -24.02 26.61
C ALA A 499 0.56 -23.76 27.00
N GLY A 500 1.02 -22.53 26.80
CA GLY A 500 2.42 -22.12 26.92
C GLY A 500 3.20 -22.08 25.61
N ALA A 501 2.68 -22.69 24.53
CA ALA A 501 3.31 -22.61 23.21
C ALA A 501 3.37 -21.16 22.71
N LEU A 502 4.52 -20.76 22.18
CA LEU A 502 4.67 -19.48 21.50
C LEU A 502 4.07 -19.59 20.10
N VAL A 503 3.27 -18.59 19.74
CA VAL A 503 2.67 -18.48 18.41
C VAL A 503 2.82 -17.08 17.84
N TYR A 504 2.74 -17.01 16.51
CA TYR A 504 2.28 -15.82 15.83
C TYR A 504 0.78 -15.97 15.55
N TYR A 505 0.00 -14.99 15.97
CA TYR A 505 -1.44 -14.89 15.70
C TYR A 505 -1.70 -13.77 14.70
N GLU A 506 -2.32 -14.08 13.56
CA GLU A 506 -2.77 -13.05 12.62
C GLU A 506 -3.96 -12.32 13.25
N SER A 507 -3.78 -11.06 13.67
CA SER A 507 -4.88 -10.31 14.28
C SER A 507 -5.98 -10.01 13.26
N SER A 508 -7.24 -10.22 13.62
CA SER A 508 -8.37 -9.81 12.76
C SER A 508 -8.52 -8.30 12.70
N THR A 509 -8.10 -7.61 13.77
CA THR A 509 -8.20 -6.16 13.99
C THR A 509 -7.04 -5.37 13.39
N VAL A 510 -5.79 -5.89 13.42
CA VAL A 510 -4.62 -5.17 12.89
C VAL A 510 -3.96 -5.84 11.68
N LYS A 511 -4.56 -6.91 11.13
CA LYS A 511 -4.15 -7.64 9.91
C LYS A 511 -2.64 -7.98 9.82
N HIS A 512 -2.00 -8.14 10.97
CA HIS A 512 -0.59 -8.47 11.12
C HIS A 512 -0.43 -9.65 12.07
N TRP A 513 0.63 -10.43 11.84
CA TRP A 513 1.09 -11.49 12.74
C TRP A 513 1.67 -10.87 14.01
N LEU A 514 0.97 -11.05 15.13
CA LEU A 514 1.38 -10.60 16.46
C LEU A 514 2.00 -11.77 17.23
N PRO A 515 3.10 -11.56 17.97
CA PRO A 515 3.58 -12.54 18.94
C PRO A 515 2.53 -12.74 20.03
N ALA A 516 2.23 -13.99 20.38
CA ALA A 516 1.28 -14.36 21.41
C ALA A 516 1.68 -15.68 22.11
N VAL A 517 1.02 -15.97 23.23
CA VAL A 517 1.16 -17.23 23.99
C VAL A 517 -0.21 -17.89 24.12
N ILE A 518 -0.30 -19.19 23.84
CA ILE A 518 -1.53 -19.95 24.05
C ILE A 518 -1.81 -20.09 25.55
N LEU A 519 -2.98 -19.64 26.01
CA LEU A 519 -3.45 -19.80 27.39
C LEU A 519 -4.32 -21.05 27.54
N SER A 520 -5.24 -21.28 26.61
CA SER A 520 -6.12 -22.46 26.56
C SER A 520 -6.79 -22.62 25.19
N PHE A 521 -7.43 -23.76 24.95
CA PHE A 521 -8.26 -24.02 23.78
C PHE A 521 -9.73 -24.18 24.21
N ASN A 522 -10.62 -23.53 23.47
CA ASN A 522 -12.07 -23.68 23.60
C ASN A 522 -12.54 -24.66 22.51
N GLU A 523 -13.09 -25.78 22.93
CA GLU A 523 -13.72 -26.74 22.03
C GLU A 523 -14.96 -26.12 21.36
N GLY A 524 -15.16 -26.40 20.08
CA GLY A 524 -16.30 -25.89 19.32
C GLY A 524 -17.61 -26.55 19.76
N VAL A 525 -18.73 -25.84 19.61
CA VAL A 525 -20.06 -26.46 19.67
C VAL A 525 -20.19 -27.37 18.45
N ALA A 526 -20.79 -28.56 18.60
CA ALA A 526 -20.82 -29.75 17.72
C ALA A 526 -20.50 -29.68 16.20
N ASP A 527 -20.77 -28.57 15.49
CA ASP A 527 -20.50 -28.38 14.06
C ASP A 527 -19.68 -27.09 13.73
N GLY A 528 -19.02 -26.48 14.73
CA GLY A 528 -18.27 -25.22 14.60
C GLY A 528 -16.78 -25.34 14.93
N PRO A 529 -15.90 -24.55 14.28
CA PRO A 529 -14.46 -24.59 14.55
C PRO A 529 -14.14 -24.11 15.97
N GLY A 530 -13.22 -24.80 16.65
CA GLY A 530 -12.70 -24.40 17.96
C GLY A 530 -11.93 -23.07 17.91
N THR A 531 -11.55 -22.54 19.08
CA THR A 531 -10.77 -21.29 19.18
C THR A 531 -9.73 -21.34 20.28
N TYR A 532 -8.63 -20.60 20.14
CA TYR A 532 -7.61 -20.47 21.18
C TYR A 532 -7.79 -19.18 21.97
N ASN A 533 -7.61 -19.24 23.28
CA ASN A 533 -7.41 -18.05 24.10
C ASN A 533 -5.92 -17.73 24.14
N LEU A 534 -5.58 -16.48 23.79
CA LEU A 534 -4.24 -15.93 23.78
C LEU A 534 -4.12 -14.83 24.84
N ASP A 535 -2.91 -14.62 25.32
CA ASP A 535 -2.53 -13.47 26.16
C ASP A 535 -2.89 -12.10 25.54
N VAL A 536 -2.93 -12.02 24.20
CA VAL A 536 -3.32 -10.82 23.44
C VAL A 536 -4.75 -10.85 22.89
N ARG A 537 -5.45 -12.00 22.92
CA ARG A 537 -6.77 -12.16 22.29
C ARG A 537 -7.53 -13.41 22.78
N GLU A 538 -8.70 -13.20 23.36
CA GLU A 538 -9.67 -14.29 23.62
C GLU A 538 -10.34 -14.76 22.31
N CYS A 539 -10.59 -16.07 22.22
CA CYS A 539 -11.26 -16.74 21.10
C CYS A 539 -10.67 -16.42 19.70
N ALA A 540 -9.36 -16.60 19.53
CA ALA A 540 -8.68 -16.57 18.24
C ALA A 540 -9.00 -17.81 17.38
N GLN A 541 -9.25 -17.61 16.08
CA GLN A 541 -9.50 -18.71 15.14
C GLN A 541 -8.23 -19.52 14.85
N VAL A 542 -8.40 -20.84 14.68
CA VAL A 542 -7.33 -21.85 14.61
C VAL A 542 -6.43 -21.68 13.38
N ASP A 543 -7.00 -21.37 12.22
CA ASP A 543 -6.32 -21.17 10.93
C ASP A 543 -5.38 -19.95 10.92
N ARG A 544 -5.52 -19.06 11.91
CA ARG A 544 -4.82 -17.77 12.04
C ARG A 544 -3.65 -17.82 13.03
N MET A 545 -3.15 -19.04 13.28
CA MET A 545 -2.10 -19.36 14.24
C MET A 545 -0.91 -20.00 13.52
N ARG A 546 0.32 -19.57 13.80
CA ARG A 546 1.58 -20.21 13.36
C ARG A 546 2.45 -20.39 14.59
N PRO A 547 3.36 -21.39 14.67
CA PRO A 547 4.27 -21.48 15.80
C PRO A 547 5.19 -20.24 15.82
N ARG A 548 5.85 -20.01 16.95
CA ARG A 548 6.85 -18.95 17.10
C ARG A 548 8.05 -19.46 17.88
N LEU A 549 9.24 -18.97 17.53
CA LEU A 549 10.47 -19.24 18.25
C LEU A 549 10.67 -18.20 19.37
N SER A 550 11.31 -18.61 20.47
CA SER A 550 11.53 -17.83 21.69
C SER A 550 12.49 -16.66 21.51
#